data_AF-A0A7V8U7Q0-F1
#
_entry.id   AF-A0A7V8U7Q0-F1
#
_cell.length_a   1.000
_cell.length_b   1.000
_cell.length_c   1.000
_cell.angle_alpha   90.00
_cell.angle_beta   90.00
_cell.angle_gamma   90.00
#
_symmetry.space_group_name_H-M   'P 1'
#
loop_
_entity.id
_entity.type
_entity.pdbx_description
1 polymer ?
#
loop_
_entity_poly.entity_id
_entity_poly.type
_entity_poly.pdbx_seq_one_letter_code
_entity_poly.pdbx_strand_id
1 'polypeptide(L)'
;MSNPIIAFDFEQSPLRTVERQGEPWFILADVCRTLDIKNASQAAERLDADEKGIYFSDTPGGRQEVIIINEPGLYSLILRSQGATRPGTVAFRFRKFVTGDLLPTLRKKGFYGERNTIKAVQSRNAMQNQVMRVMEKLRNTRDVAVRRVLWDMLNGMCSDLGIATPAIETLGRDQPGVPDILTRFWSLFDDLEGDGVAVNLHRIKNMVAINVPQIRQLFIDRDISFNFDRDFREAVKQSTDPRYIKSASVNCKDGKVRDCLIFERSII
;
A
#
# COMPACT_ATOMS: atom_id res chain seq x y z
N MET A 1 25.25 -25.14 -9.84
CA MET A 1 24.61 -24.48 -8.68
C MET A 1 23.75 -25.53 -8.01
N SER A 2 24.15 -26.02 -6.84
CA SER A 2 23.47 -27.10 -6.12
C SER A 2 22.17 -26.57 -5.54
N ASN A 3 21.02 -27.05 -6.02
CA ASN A 3 19.73 -26.68 -5.45
C ASN A 3 19.61 -27.29 -4.04
N PRO A 4 19.22 -26.53 -3.01
CA PRO A 4 19.12 -27.06 -1.66
C PRO A 4 18.01 -28.11 -1.61
N ILE A 5 18.37 -29.30 -1.13
CA ILE A 5 17.40 -30.33 -0.77
C ILE A 5 16.67 -29.84 0.48
N ILE A 6 15.38 -29.51 0.34
CA ILE A 6 14.55 -29.11 1.48
C ILE A 6 14.00 -30.39 2.12
N ALA A 7 14.17 -30.54 3.43
CA ALA A 7 13.60 -31.66 4.16
C ALA A 7 12.09 -31.41 4.36
N PHE A 8 11.25 -32.23 3.75
CA PHE A 8 9.82 -32.28 4.07
C PHE A 8 9.63 -33.30 5.19
N ASP A 9 9.12 -32.85 6.34
CA ASP A 9 8.89 -33.74 7.48
C ASP A 9 7.52 -34.40 7.37
N PHE A 10 7.52 -35.67 6.97
CA PHE A 10 6.31 -36.50 6.94
C PHE A 10 6.36 -37.49 8.09
N GLU A 11 5.65 -37.19 9.18
CA GLU A 11 5.64 -38.02 10.40
C GLU A 11 7.05 -38.42 10.88
N GLN A 12 7.98 -37.46 10.99
CA GLN A 12 9.38 -37.66 11.41
C GLN A 12 10.26 -38.42 10.40
N SER A 13 9.79 -38.58 9.16
CA SER A 13 10.59 -39.11 8.05
C SER A 13 11.00 -37.97 7.12
N PRO A 14 12.27 -37.54 7.14
CA PRO A 14 12.74 -36.48 6.26
C PRO A 14 12.77 -37.00 4.81
N LEU A 15 11.85 -36.50 3.98
CA LEU A 15 11.87 -36.73 2.54
C LEU A 15 12.73 -35.66 1.88
N ARG A 16 13.65 -36.08 1.01
CA ARG A 16 14.39 -35.15 0.17
C ARG A 16 13.47 -34.61 -0.93
N THR A 17 13.45 -33.29 -1.08
CA THR A 17 12.72 -32.62 -2.16
C THR A 17 13.65 -31.81 -3.05
N VAL A 18 13.20 -31.57 -4.28
CA VAL A 18 13.78 -30.64 -5.24
C VAL A 18 12.69 -29.66 -5.67
N GLU A 19 13.05 -28.39 -5.83
CA GLU A 19 12.12 -27.40 -6.37
C GLU A 19 12.09 -27.47 -7.89
N ARG A 20 10.88 -27.52 -8.47
CA ARG A 20 10.67 -27.45 -9.92
C ARG A 20 9.43 -26.62 -10.19
N GLN A 21 9.63 -25.50 -10.90
CA GLN A 21 8.56 -24.53 -11.23
C GLN A 21 7.85 -23.95 -9.99
N GLY A 22 8.59 -23.73 -8.90
CA GLY A 22 8.03 -23.21 -7.64
C GLY A 22 7.27 -24.25 -6.81
N GLU A 23 7.17 -25.49 -7.28
CA GLU A 23 6.51 -26.58 -6.57
C GLU A 23 7.54 -27.62 -6.06
N PRO A 24 7.28 -28.26 -4.91
CA PRO A 24 8.13 -29.31 -4.38
C PRO A 24 7.92 -30.63 -5.13
N TRP A 25 9.02 -31.27 -5.49
CA TRP A 25 9.05 -32.62 -6.04
C TRP A 25 9.86 -33.53 -5.13
N PHE A 26 9.38 -34.74 -4.88
CA PHE A 26 9.94 -35.67 -3.90
C PHE A 26 10.78 -36.73 -4.59
N ILE A 27 11.91 -37.11 -4.00
CA ILE A 27 12.73 -38.22 -4.49
C ILE A 27 11.95 -39.53 -4.29
N LEU A 28 11.59 -40.20 -5.39
CA LEU A 28 10.75 -41.40 -5.36
C LEU A 28 11.33 -42.50 -4.46
N ALA A 29 12.64 -42.72 -4.51
CA ALA A 29 13.30 -43.76 -3.72
C ALA A 29 13.13 -43.54 -2.20
N ASP A 30 13.10 -42.30 -1.74
CA ASP A 30 12.89 -42.00 -0.33
C ASP A 30 11.43 -42.20 0.07
N VAL A 31 10.50 -41.78 -0.79
CA VAL A 31 9.06 -42.03 -0.60
C VAL A 31 8.77 -43.53 -0.53
N CYS A 32 9.32 -44.32 -1.46
CA CYS A 32 9.16 -45.78 -1.43
C CYS A 32 9.74 -46.40 -0.16
N ARG A 33 10.89 -45.92 0.33
CA ARG A 33 11.48 -46.37 1.60
C ARG A 33 10.56 -46.07 2.79
N THR A 34 10.02 -44.86 2.88
CA THR A 34 9.11 -44.44 3.95
C THR A 34 7.80 -45.23 3.94
N LEU A 35 7.30 -45.61 2.76
CA LEU A 35 6.06 -46.36 2.59
C LEU A 35 6.24 -47.90 2.59
N ASP A 36 7.46 -48.40 2.81
CA ASP A 36 7.82 -49.82 2.71
C ASP A 36 7.44 -50.45 1.35
N ILE A 37 7.65 -49.68 0.27
CA ILE A 37 7.47 -50.11 -1.11
C ILE A 37 8.81 -50.62 -1.64
N LYS A 38 8.90 -51.94 -1.83
CA LYS A 38 10.17 -52.62 -2.20
C LYS A 38 10.71 -52.29 -3.59
N ASN A 39 9.82 -52.05 -4.56
CA ASN A 39 10.22 -51.83 -5.96
C ASN A 39 9.80 -50.43 -6.41
N ALA A 40 10.74 -49.49 -6.36
CA ALA A 40 10.52 -48.11 -6.77
C ALA A 40 10.25 -47.97 -8.27
N SER A 41 10.91 -48.76 -9.13
CA SER A 41 10.67 -48.73 -10.59
C SER A 41 9.23 -49.12 -10.93
N GLN A 42 8.73 -50.21 -10.33
CA GLN A 42 7.33 -50.60 -10.49
C GLN A 42 6.35 -49.55 -9.92
N ALA A 43 6.73 -48.88 -8.84
CA ALA A 43 5.93 -47.78 -8.30
C ALA A 43 5.85 -46.60 -9.29
N ALA A 44 6.96 -46.25 -9.93
CA ALA A 44 7.03 -45.21 -10.96
C ALA A 44 6.19 -45.54 -12.20
N GLU A 45 6.14 -46.80 -12.62
CA GLU A 45 5.33 -47.26 -13.76
C GLU A 45 3.82 -47.05 -13.54
N ARG A 46 3.37 -47.08 -12.28
CA ARG A 46 1.96 -46.94 -11.91
C ARG A 46 1.48 -45.49 -11.77
N LEU A 47 2.41 -44.54 -11.83
CA LEU A 47 2.12 -43.11 -11.80
C LEU A 47 1.91 -42.59 -13.22
N ASP A 48 1.02 -41.61 -13.33
CA ASP A 48 0.75 -40.94 -14.59
C ASP A 48 1.98 -40.14 -15.06
N ALA A 49 2.03 -39.79 -16.35
CA ALA A 49 3.22 -39.17 -16.95
C ALA A 49 3.52 -37.78 -16.37
N ASP A 50 2.50 -37.06 -15.92
CA ASP A 50 2.58 -35.74 -15.28
C ASP A 50 2.91 -35.81 -13.77
N GLU A 51 2.70 -36.97 -13.14
CA GLU A 51 3.01 -37.20 -11.73
C GLU A 51 4.49 -37.49 -11.45
N LYS A 52 5.27 -37.78 -12.50
CA LYS A 52 6.68 -38.20 -12.41
C LYS A 52 7.61 -37.43 -13.33
N GLY A 53 8.88 -37.40 -12.96
CA GLY A 53 9.91 -36.71 -13.72
C GLY A 53 11.29 -37.24 -13.43
N ILE A 54 12.24 -36.80 -14.24
CA ILE A 54 13.66 -37.11 -14.09
C ILE A 54 14.38 -35.87 -13.57
N TYR A 55 15.19 -36.04 -12.54
CA TYR A 55 16.07 -35.02 -12.01
C TYR A 55 17.51 -35.53 -12.04
N PHE A 56 18.44 -34.65 -12.37
CA PHE A 56 19.86 -34.95 -12.34
C PHE A 56 20.46 -34.42 -11.04
N SER A 57 20.89 -35.34 -10.17
CA SER A 57 21.57 -35.00 -8.93
C SER A 57 23.07 -35.13 -9.11
N ASP A 58 23.81 -34.06 -8.78
CA ASP A 58 25.27 -34.10 -8.74
C ASP A 58 25.70 -34.73 -7.41
N THR A 59 26.25 -35.95 -7.47
CA THR A 59 26.81 -36.65 -6.32
C THR A 59 28.34 -36.70 -6.41
N PRO A 60 29.08 -36.97 -5.31
CA PRO A 60 30.53 -37.14 -5.38
C PRO A 60 30.99 -38.24 -6.35
N GLY A 61 30.10 -39.18 -6.70
CA GLY A 61 30.32 -40.23 -7.70
C GLY A 61 29.90 -39.85 -9.12
N GLY A 62 29.55 -38.59 -9.38
CA GLY A 62 29.09 -38.08 -10.68
C GLY A 62 27.60 -37.77 -10.74
N ARG A 63 27.16 -37.37 -11.94
CA ARG A 63 25.77 -37.00 -12.24
C ARG A 63 24.89 -38.25 -12.28
N GLN A 64 23.93 -38.33 -11.37
CA GLN A 64 23.00 -39.44 -11.26
C GLN A 64 21.59 -39.03 -11.68
N GLU A 65 20.92 -39.90 -12.41
CA GLU A 65 19.51 -39.76 -12.75
C GLU A 65 18.65 -40.30 -11.61
N VAL A 66 17.76 -39.48 -11.08
CA VAL A 66 16.81 -39.87 -10.03
C VAL A 66 15.39 -39.55 -10.46
N ILE A 67 14.48 -40.47 -10.15
CA ILE A 67 13.05 -40.26 -10.39
C ILE A 67 12.51 -39.38 -9.26
N ILE A 68 11.82 -38.32 -9.65
CA ILE A 68 11.09 -37.42 -8.77
C ILE A 68 9.60 -37.51 -9.04
N ILE A 69 8.78 -37.27 -8.02
CA ILE A 69 7.32 -37.24 -8.12
C ILE A 69 6.78 -35.94 -7.55
N ASN A 70 5.69 -35.43 -8.11
CA ASN A 70 5.00 -34.28 -7.55
C ASN A 70 4.09 -34.69 -6.39
N GLU A 71 3.42 -33.72 -5.78
CA GLU A 71 2.48 -33.96 -4.66
C GLU A 71 1.30 -34.88 -5.04
N PRO A 72 0.62 -34.72 -6.20
CA PRO A 72 -0.35 -35.71 -6.68
C PRO A 72 0.20 -37.14 -6.75
N GLY A 73 1.38 -37.32 -7.32
CA GLY A 73 2.04 -38.63 -7.42
C GLY A 73 2.38 -39.23 -6.05
N LEU A 74 2.81 -38.39 -5.10
CA LEU A 74 3.01 -38.80 -3.71
C LEU A 74 1.72 -39.34 -3.09
N TYR A 75 0.60 -38.62 -3.25
CA TYR A 75 -0.70 -39.06 -2.75
C TYR A 75 -1.19 -40.34 -3.44
N SER A 76 -1.01 -40.45 -4.75
CA SER A 76 -1.29 -41.65 -5.53
C SER A 76 -0.54 -42.87 -4.95
N LEU A 77 0.76 -42.74 -4.65
CA LEU A 77 1.53 -43.82 -4.02
C LEU A 77 1.05 -44.16 -2.61
N ILE A 78 0.82 -43.14 -1.76
CA ILE A 78 0.38 -43.36 -0.38
C ILE A 78 -0.95 -44.12 -0.37
N LEU A 79 -1.94 -43.66 -1.14
CA LEU A 79 -3.28 -44.22 -1.14
C LEU A 79 -3.35 -45.61 -1.78
N ARG A 80 -2.51 -45.90 -2.78
CA ARG A 80 -2.43 -47.23 -3.43
C ARG A 80 -1.57 -48.24 -2.68
N SER A 81 -0.72 -47.80 -1.76
CA SER A 81 0.17 -48.70 -1.03
C SER A 81 -0.61 -49.73 -0.20
N GLN A 82 -0.06 -50.95 -0.04
CA GLN A 82 -0.62 -51.92 0.89
C GLN A 82 -0.56 -51.44 2.35
N GLY A 83 0.36 -50.51 2.65
CA GLY A 83 0.41 -49.83 3.94
C GLY A 83 -0.90 -49.08 4.23
N ALA A 84 -1.53 -48.45 3.24
CA ALA A 84 -2.74 -47.64 3.45
C ALA A 84 -3.89 -48.38 4.14
N THR A 85 -3.99 -49.70 3.98
CA THR A 85 -5.01 -50.55 4.61
C THR A 85 -4.52 -51.24 5.89
N ARG A 86 -3.21 -51.26 6.16
CA ARG A 86 -2.61 -51.90 7.33
C ARG A 86 -2.47 -50.92 8.51
N PRO A 87 -3.16 -51.14 9.64
CA PRO A 87 -3.03 -50.31 10.83
C PRO A 87 -1.57 -50.17 11.28
N GLY A 88 -1.20 -48.98 11.77
CA GLY A 88 0.15 -48.72 12.31
C GLY A 88 1.21 -48.32 11.28
N THR A 89 0.92 -48.41 9.98
CA THR A 89 1.82 -47.87 8.94
C THR A 89 1.63 -46.37 8.74
N VAL A 90 2.66 -45.71 8.20
CA VAL A 90 2.62 -44.27 7.84
C VAL A 90 1.48 -43.99 6.85
N ALA A 91 1.37 -44.81 5.79
CA ALA A 91 0.33 -44.65 4.78
C ALA A 91 -1.09 -44.76 5.36
N PHE A 92 -1.32 -45.67 6.31
CA PHE A 92 -2.61 -45.80 6.97
C PHE A 92 -2.96 -44.58 7.82
N ARG A 93 -2.01 -44.07 8.60
CA ARG A 93 -2.20 -42.87 9.43
C ARG A 93 -2.51 -41.66 8.58
N PHE A 94 -1.74 -41.43 7.52
CA PHE A 94 -2.00 -40.34 6.58
C PHE A 94 -3.39 -40.44 5.94
N ARG A 95 -3.75 -41.61 5.40
CA ARG A 95 -5.09 -41.82 4.82
C ARG A 95 -6.18 -41.52 5.85
N LYS A 96 -6.07 -42.03 7.08
CA LYS A 96 -7.04 -41.78 8.16
C LYS A 96 -7.13 -40.31 8.56
N PHE A 97 -6.00 -39.64 8.65
CA PHE A 97 -5.93 -38.20 8.90
C PHE A 97 -6.64 -37.40 7.80
N VAL A 98 -6.28 -37.63 6.53
CA VAL A 98 -6.86 -36.89 5.40
C VAL A 98 -8.37 -37.11 5.30
N THR A 99 -8.80 -38.37 5.36
CA THR A 99 -10.22 -38.74 5.16
C THR A 99 -11.10 -38.50 6.39
N GLY A 100 -10.54 -38.61 7.59
CA GLY A 100 -11.27 -38.54 8.84
C GLY A 100 -11.27 -37.16 9.51
N ASP A 101 -10.23 -36.36 9.27
CA ASP A 101 -10.09 -35.04 9.88
C ASP A 101 -9.96 -33.94 8.82
N LEU A 102 -8.93 -33.97 7.98
CA LEU A 102 -8.61 -32.86 7.07
C LEU A 102 -9.78 -32.52 6.13
N LEU A 103 -10.23 -33.48 5.31
CA LEU A 103 -11.29 -33.24 4.32
C LEU A 103 -12.64 -32.92 4.98
N PRO A 104 -13.10 -33.63 6.04
CA PRO A 104 -14.30 -33.24 6.76
C PRO A 104 -14.21 -31.84 7.36
N THR A 105 -13.07 -31.46 7.92
CA THR A 105 -12.84 -30.13 8.50
C THR A 105 -12.87 -29.05 7.43
N LEU A 106 -12.17 -29.25 6.30
CA LEU A 106 -12.22 -28.34 5.15
C LEU A 106 -13.63 -28.18 4.59
N ARG A 107 -14.38 -29.28 4.40
CA ARG A 107 -15.77 -29.23 3.91
C ARG A 107 -16.70 -28.45 4.86
N LYS A 108 -16.53 -28.62 6.18
CA LYS A 108 -17.40 -27.99 7.19
C LYS A 108 -17.03 -26.52 7.47
N LYS A 109 -15.73 -26.21 7.51
CA LYS A 109 -15.22 -24.90 7.98
C LYS A 109 -14.68 -24.03 6.85
N GLY A 110 -14.34 -24.60 5.71
CA GLY A 110 -13.63 -23.92 4.62
C GLY A 110 -12.13 -23.73 4.85
N PHE A 111 -11.60 -24.15 6.00
CA PHE A 111 -10.18 -24.03 6.35
C PHE A 111 -9.74 -25.15 7.32
N TYR A 112 -8.44 -25.39 7.39
CA TYR A 112 -7.79 -26.28 8.36
C TYR A 112 -6.71 -25.51 9.12
N GLY A 113 -6.67 -25.63 10.46
CA GLY A 113 -5.77 -24.87 11.34
C GLY A 113 -6.49 -24.17 12.50
N GLU A 114 -5.74 -23.46 13.34
CA GLU A 114 -6.29 -22.74 14.48
C GLU A 114 -7.11 -21.52 14.06
N ARG A 115 -8.34 -21.41 14.60
CA ARG A 115 -9.21 -20.26 14.31
C ARG A 115 -8.58 -18.94 14.75
N ASN A 116 -7.74 -18.95 15.79
CA ASN A 116 -7.10 -17.76 16.33
C ASN A 116 -6.00 -17.23 15.41
N THR A 117 -5.20 -18.11 14.79
CA THR A 117 -4.17 -17.69 13.83
C THR A 117 -4.81 -17.10 12.58
N ILE A 118 -5.88 -17.71 12.07
CA ILE A 118 -6.60 -17.18 10.89
C ILE A 118 -7.27 -15.85 11.20
N LYS A 119 -7.94 -15.72 12.36
CA LYS A 119 -8.51 -14.44 12.80
C LYS A 119 -7.44 -13.37 12.97
N ALA A 120 -6.29 -13.71 13.55
CA ALA A 120 -5.19 -12.77 13.71
C ALA A 120 -4.65 -12.26 12.36
N VAL A 121 -4.46 -13.16 11.38
CA VAL A 121 -4.05 -12.78 10.02
C VAL A 121 -5.11 -11.90 9.34
N GLN A 122 -6.40 -12.26 9.45
CA GLN A 122 -7.50 -11.45 8.90
C GLN A 122 -7.59 -10.08 9.55
N SER A 123 -7.49 -9.99 10.88
CA SER A 123 -7.47 -8.74 11.63
C SER A 123 -6.27 -7.87 11.26
N ARG A 124 -5.09 -8.47 11.08
CA ARG A 124 -3.88 -7.76 10.65
C ARG A 124 -4.04 -7.19 9.23
N ASN A 125 -4.56 -7.98 8.29
CA ASN A 125 -4.85 -7.52 6.92
C ASN A 125 -5.91 -6.41 6.89
N ALA A 126 -6.97 -6.53 7.71
CA ALA A 126 -7.99 -5.49 7.83
C ALA A 126 -7.38 -4.18 8.35
N MET A 127 -6.51 -4.24 9.36
CA MET A 127 -5.82 -3.06 9.91
C MET A 127 -4.92 -2.40 8.86
N GLN A 128 -4.15 -3.20 8.10
CA GLN A 128 -3.32 -2.69 7.00
C GLN A 128 -4.15 -1.95 5.94
N ASN A 129 -5.31 -2.49 5.56
CA ASN A 129 -6.19 -1.82 4.61
C ASN A 129 -6.76 -0.51 5.17
N GLN A 130 -7.06 -0.44 6.48
CA GLN A 130 -7.49 0.80 7.11
C GLN A 130 -6.39 1.86 7.14
N VAL A 131 -5.14 1.46 7.45
CA VAL A 131 -3.96 2.34 7.36
C VAL A 131 -3.88 2.98 5.99
N MET A 132 -3.97 2.19 4.91
CA MET A 132 -3.92 2.72 3.55
C MET A 132 -5.06 3.72 3.25
N ARG A 133 -6.28 3.42 3.70
CA ARG A 133 -7.44 4.33 3.51
C ARG A 133 -7.27 5.65 4.26
N VAL A 134 -6.76 5.61 5.49
CA VAL A 134 -6.54 6.82 6.30
C VAL A 134 -5.43 7.66 5.71
N MET A 135 -4.35 7.03 5.26
CA MET A 135 -3.26 7.71 4.57
C MET A 135 -3.74 8.42 3.29
N GLU A 136 -4.61 7.78 2.51
CA GLU A 136 -5.23 8.38 1.33
C GLU A 136 -6.13 9.57 1.69
N LYS A 137 -6.99 9.43 2.71
CA LYS A 137 -7.82 10.54 3.21
C LYS A 137 -6.95 11.69 3.72
N LEU A 138 -5.90 11.40 4.47
CA LEU A 138 -4.97 12.41 4.97
C LEU A 138 -4.35 13.16 3.81
N ARG A 139 -3.85 12.47 2.78
CA ARG A 139 -3.27 13.11 1.58
C ARG A 139 -4.22 14.08 0.87
N ASN A 140 -5.51 13.75 0.86
CA ASN A 140 -6.54 14.53 0.16
C ASN A 140 -7.21 15.60 1.05
N THR A 141 -7.03 15.53 2.38
CA THR A 141 -7.59 16.50 3.32
C THR A 141 -6.62 17.66 3.50
N ARG A 142 -7.10 18.90 3.36
CA ARG A 142 -6.28 20.11 3.58
C ARG A 142 -6.54 20.80 4.91
N ASP A 143 -7.70 20.57 5.53
CA ASP A 143 -8.05 21.13 6.84
C ASP A 143 -7.07 20.64 7.93
N VAL A 144 -6.48 21.58 8.66
CA VAL A 144 -5.42 21.31 9.66
C VAL A 144 -5.92 20.43 10.80
N ALA A 145 -7.11 20.72 11.33
CA ALA A 145 -7.66 20.00 12.47
C ALA A 145 -8.02 18.56 12.09
N VAL A 146 -8.66 18.37 10.94
CA VAL A 146 -9.02 17.04 10.43
C VAL A 146 -7.75 16.25 10.06
N ARG A 147 -6.75 16.89 9.44
CA ARG A 147 -5.45 16.24 9.17
C ARG A 147 -4.80 15.74 10.46
N ARG A 148 -4.84 16.52 11.54
CA ARG A 148 -4.26 16.11 12.82
C ARG A 148 -4.95 14.86 13.39
N VAL A 149 -6.28 14.84 13.42
CA VAL A 149 -7.06 13.68 13.88
C VAL A 149 -6.79 12.44 13.05
N LEU A 150 -6.74 12.58 11.72
CA LEU A 150 -6.44 11.46 10.82
C LEU A 150 -5.01 10.93 11.03
N TRP A 151 -4.05 11.81 11.29
CA TRP A 151 -2.68 11.42 11.58
C TRP A 151 -2.54 10.72 12.94
N ASP A 152 -3.22 11.18 13.98
CA ASP A 152 -3.21 10.51 15.30
C ASP A 152 -3.80 9.08 15.19
N MET A 153 -4.88 8.92 14.42
CA MET A 153 -5.46 7.59 14.16
C MET A 153 -4.52 6.69 13.35
N LEU A 154 -3.84 7.25 12.34
CA LEU A 154 -2.82 6.54 11.57
C LEU A 154 -1.67 6.08 12.47
N ASN A 155 -1.20 6.95 13.36
CA ASN A 155 -0.08 6.66 14.26
C ASN A 155 -0.38 5.50 15.21
N GLY A 156 -1.58 5.46 15.78
CA GLY A 156 -2.02 4.34 16.61
C GLY A 156 -2.01 3.00 15.85
N MET A 157 -2.61 2.96 14.66
CA MET A 157 -2.66 1.73 13.85
C MET A 157 -1.27 1.28 13.37
N CYS A 158 -0.39 2.21 13.00
CA CYS A 158 0.98 1.89 12.61
C CYS A 158 1.77 1.30 13.78
N SER A 159 1.62 1.87 14.98
CA SER A 159 2.21 1.34 16.21
C SER A 159 1.75 -0.09 16.49
N ASP A 160 0.45 -0.36 16.40
CA ASP A 160 -0.12 -1.71 16.61
C ASP A 160 0.39 -2.74 15.59
N LEU A 161 0.73 -2.29 14.38
CA LEU A 161 1.31 -3.14 13.33
C LEU A 161 2.83 -3.32 13.44
N GLY A 162 3.49 -2.54 14.29
CA GLY A 162 4.96 -2.49 14.41
C GLY A 162 5.64 -1.76 13.24
N ILE A 163 4.95 -0.79 12.64
CA ILE A 163 5.43 -0.02 11.48
C ILE A 163 5.70 1.43 11.91
N ALA A 164 6.78 2.03 11.42
CA ALA A 164 7.07 3.44 11.66
C ALA A 164 6.05 4.35 10.95
N THR A 165 5.44 5.27 11.69
CA THR A 165 4.51 6.26 11.14
C THR A 165 5.29 7.36 10.41
N PRO A 166 4.97 7.67 9.14
CA PRO A 166 5.57 8.81 8.45
C PRO A 166 5.18 10.14 9.10
N ALA A 167 6.06 11.13 9.00
CA ALA A 167 5.79 12.48 9.49
C ALA A 167 4.60 13.10 8.70
N ILE A 168 3.75 13.87 9.38
CA ILE A 168 2.48 14.38 8.81
C ILE A 168 2.72 15.27 7.58
N GLU A 169 3.87 15.94 7.53
CA GLU A 169 4.32 16.84 6.47
C GLU A 169 4.69 16.08 5.19
N THR A 170 5.04 14.80 5.32
CA THR A 170 5.32 13.93 4.16
C THR A 170 4.04 13.38 3.53
N LEU A 171 2.89 13.57 4.18
CA LEU A 171 1.60 12.97 3.83
C LEU A 171 0.61 13.98 3.23
N GLY A 172 1.08 14.76 2.25
CA GLY A 172 0.32 15.85 1.64
C GLY A 172 0.52 17.19 2.35
N ARG A 173 0.01 18.27 1.76
CA ARG A 173 0.11 19.63 2.31
C ARG A 173 -1.22 20.04 2.96
N ASP A 174 -1.12 20.64 4.13
CA ASP A 174 -2.22 21.38 4.75
C ASP A 174 -2.49 22.69 3.99
N GLN A 175 -3.68 23.24 4.21
CA GLN A 175 -4.01 24.58 3.75
C GLN A 175 -3.19 25.58 4.59
N PRO A 176 -2.44 26.51 3.97
CA PRO A 176 -1.76 27.56 4.72
C PRO A 176 -2.79 28.38 5.51
N GLY A 177 -2.43 28.83 6.72
CA GLY A 177 -3.34 29.61 7.55
C GLY A 177 -3.79 30.88 6.82
N VAL A 178 -5.01 31.35 7.11
CA VAL A 178 -5.51 32.63 6.58
C VAL A 178 -4.51 33.78 6.78
N PRO A 179 -3.84 33.92 7.95
CA PRO A 179 -2.78 34.91 8.12
C PRO A 179 -1.61 34.74 7.14
N ASP A 180 -1.15 33.51 6.90
CA ASP A 180 0.01 33.23 6.03
C ASP A 180 -0.28 33.59 4.56
N ILE A 181 -1.50 33.29 4.08
CA ILE A 181 -1.93 33.65 2.72
C ILE A 181 -1.93 35.18 2.55
N LEU A 182 -2.47 35.91 3.51
CA LEU A 182 -2.60 37.36 3.45
C LEU A 182 -1.26 38.06 3.61
N THR A 183 -0.45 37.66 4.58
CA THR A 183 0.90 38.23 4.77
C THR A 183 1.74 38.06 3.52
N ARG A 184 1.73 36.87 2.91
CA ARG A 184 2.48 36.63 1.67
C ARG A 184 1.92 37.45 0.50
N PHE A 185 0.60 37.53 0.36
CA PHE A 185 -0.03 38.30 -0.70
C PHE A 185 0.29 39.79 -0.60
N TRP A 186 0.11 40.38 0.59
CA TRP A 186 0.33 41.81 0.82
C TRP A 186 1.79 42.19 0.74
N SER A 187 2.72 41.32 1.18
CA SER A 187 4.16 41.53 0.94
C SER A 187 4.46 41.63 -0.55
N LEU A 188 3.99 40.67 -1.35
CA LEU A 188 4.18 40.71 -2.81
C LEU A 188 3.49 41.91 -3.46
N PHE A 189 2.33 42.30 -2.95
CA PHE A 189 1.60 43.48 -3.43
C PHE A 189 2.39 44.76 -3.17
N ASP A 190 2.92 44.93 -1.95
CA ASP A 190 3.72 46.09 -1.56
C ASP A 190 5.06 46.15 -2.31
N ASP A 191 5.71 45.01 -2.52
CA ASP A 191 6.94 44.92 -3.33
C ASP A 191 6.68 45.42 -4.77
N LEU A 192 5.58 44.98 -5.39
CA LEU A 192 5.19 45.42 -6.74
C LEU A 192 4.81 46.91 -6.78
N GLU A 193 4.12 47.41 -5.75
CA GLU A 193 3.79 48.83 -5.65
C GLU A 193 5.07 49.68 -5.48
N GLY A 194 6.04 49.19 -4.70
CA GLY A 194 7.37 49.79 -4.53
C GLY A 194 8.21 49.83 -5.80
N ASP A 195 8.10 48.79 -6.65
CA ASP A 195 8.70 48.74 -7.99
C ASP A 195 8.04 49.67 -9.01
N GLY A 196 7.03 50.44 -8.62
CA GLY A 196 6.30 51.37 -9.48
C GLY A 196 5.26 50.70 -10.39
N VAL A 197 4.89 49.44 -10.12
CA VAL A 197 3.82 48.76 -10.84
C VAL A 197 2.47 49.30 -10.38
N ALA A 198 1.59 49.60 -11.32
CA ALA A 198 0.23 50.04 -11.03
C ALA A 198 -0.68 48.89 -10.53
N VAL A 199 -0.35 48.30 -9.38
CA VAL A 199 -1.14 47.25 -8.72
C VAL A 199 -2.34 47.79 -7.94
N ASN A 200 -2.22 48.99 -7.36
CA ASN A 200 -3.34 49.70 -6.75
C ASN A 200 -4.11 50.54 -7.78
N LEU A 201 -5.33 50.08 -8.09
CA LEU A 201 -6.19 50.70 -9.08
C LEU A 201 -7.02 51.87 -8.54
N HIS A 202 -7.05 52.06 -7.21
CA HIS A 202 -7.86 53.09 -6.58
C HIS A 202 -7.17 54.46 -6.61
N ARG A 203 -7.92 55.52 -6.89
CA ARG A 203 -7.36 56.89 -7.01
C ARG A 203 -7.13 57.57 -5.67
N ILE A 204 -7.92 57.23 -4.66
CA ILE A 204 -7.83 57.79 -3.30
C ILE A 204 -6.67 57.13 -2.55
N LYS A 205 -5.83 57.96 -1.91
CA LYS A 205 -4.55 57.56 -1.29
C LYS A 205 -4.67 56.52 -0.16
N ASN A 206 -5.76 56.53 0.61
CA ASN A 206 -5.99 55.60 1.73
C ASN A 206 -6.82 54.37 1.33
N MET A 207 -7.02 54.14 0.05
CA MET A 207 -7.83 53.05 -0.46
C MET A 207 -7.02 52.20 -1.43
N VAL A 208 -7.25 50.90 -1.39
CA VAL A 208 -6.64 49.92 -2.29
C VAL A 208 -7.76 49.26 -3.09
N ALA A 209 -7.64 49.22 -4.42
CA ALA A 209 -8.55 48.47 -5.29
C ALA A 209 -7.77 47.42 -6.07
N ILE A 210 -8.15 46.16 -5.87
CA ILE A 210 -7.52 45.00 -6.49
C ILE A 210 -8.49 44.35 -7.48
N ASN A 211 -8.06 44.28 -8.75
CA ASN A 211 -8.68 43.39 -9.71
C ASN A 211 -7.92 42.04 -9.72
N VAL A 212 -8.55 40.99 -9.19
CA VAL A 212 -7.92 39.66 -9.06
C VAL A 212 -7.44 39.09 -10.41
N PRO A 213 -8.21 39.16 -11.52
CA PRO A 213 -7.72 38.71 -12.83
C PRO A 213 -6.45 39.43 -13.28
N GLN A 214 -6.38 40.76 -13.11
CA GLN A 214 -5.21 41.55 -13.49
C GLN A 214 -3.99 41.22 -12.64
N ILE A 215 -4.13 41.14 -11.31
CA ILE A 215 -3.02 40.78 -10.42
C ILE A 215 -2.53 39.36 -10.73
N ARG A 216 -3.44 38.43 -10.98
CA ARG A 216 -3.06 37.06 -11.39
C ARG A 216 -2.22 37.08 -12.66
N GLN A 217 -2.62 37.85 -13.67
CA GLN A 217 -1.85 37.96 -14.91
C GLN A 217 -0.48 38.60 -14.65
N LEU A 218 -0.40 39.66 -13.85
CA LEU A 218 0.86 40.30 -13.47
C LEU A 218 1.82 39.33 -12.77
N PHE A 219 1.31 38.47 -11.91
CA PHE A 219 2.13 37.47 -11.21
C PHE A 219 2.66 36.42 -12.20
N ILE A 220 1.86 36.00 -13.17
CA ILE A 220 2.29 35.09 -14.25
C ILE A 220 3.38 35.76 -15.10
N ASP A 221 3.17 37.00 -15.52
CA ASP A 221 4.10 37.73 -16.39
C ASP A 221 5.46 38.00 -15.72
N ARG A 222 5.52 37.95 -14.38
CA ARG A 222 6.73 38.14 -13.57
C ARG A 222 7.28 36.87 -12.93
N ASP A 223 6.76 35.69 -13.32
CA ASP A 223 7.16 34.38 -12.77
C ASP A 223 7.01 34.27 -11.23
N ILE A 224 6.02 34.96 -10.67
CA ILE A 224 5.70 34.93 -9.24
C ILE A 224 4.67 33.82 -8.98
N SER A 225 5.09 32.77 -8.25
CA SER A 225 4.20 31.65 -7.91
C SER A 225 3.26 31.99 -6.73
N PHE A 226 1.98 32.21 -7.02
CA PHE A 226 0.93 32.44 -6.02
C PHE A 226 -0.39 31.75 -6.41
N ASN A 227 -1.07 31.13 -5.43
CA ASN A 227 -2.32 30.40 -5.66
C ASN A 227 -3.54 31.32 -5.46
N PHE A 228 -4.21 31.66 -6.56
CA PHE A 228 -5.47 32.44 -6.57
C PHE A 228 -6.71 31.53 -6.54
N ASP A 229 -6.75 30.60 -5.58
CA ASP A 229 -7.83 29.62 -5.42
C ASP A 229 -8.98 30.13 -4.53
N ARG A 230 -9.88 29.23 -4.11
CA ARG A 230 -11.00 29.56 -3.23
C ARG A 230 -10.52 30.10 -1.88
N ASP A 231 -9.44 29.51 -1.36
CA ASP A 231 -8.91 29.80 -0.04
C ASP A 231 -8.38 31.24 0.02
N PHE A 232 -7.67 31.67 -1.03
CA PHE A 232 -7.29 33.08 -1.20
C PHE A 232 -8.50 34.02 -1.25
N ARG A 233 -9.56 33.67 -2.00
CA ARG A 233 -10.75 34.54 -2.13
C ARG A 233 -11.52 34.71 -0.82
N GLU A 234 -11.52 33.69 0.03
CA GLU A 234 -12.12 33.76 1.36
C GLU A 234 -11.19 34.50 2.33
N ALA A 235 -9.88 34.21 2.30
CA ALA A 235 -8.87 34.86 3.12
C ALA A 235 -8.82 36.37 2.88
N VAL A 236 -8.79 36.81 1.61
CA VAL A 236 -8.64 38.24 1.27
C VAL A 236 -9.77 39.11 1.84
N LYS A 237 -10.98 38.55 2.00
CA LYS A 237 -12.11 39.24 2.63
C LYS A 237 -11.99 39.38 4.15
N GLN A 238 -11.11 38.61 4.77
CA GLN A 238 -10.79 38.65 6.21
C GLN A 238 -9.61 39.58 6.51
N SER A 239 -9.02 40.23 5.50
CA SER A 239 -7.92 41.16 5.67
C SER A 239 -8.30 42.31 6.59
N THR A 240 -7.51 42.52 7.65
CA THR A 240 -7.70 43.57 8.65
C THR A 240 -6.84 44.81 8.40
N ASP A 241 -5.68 44.66 7.76
CA ASP A 241 -4.86 45.76 7.27
C ASP A 241 -4.08 45.34 6.00
N PRO A 242 -4.38 45.93 4.83
CA PRO A 242 -5.50 46.83 4.58
C PRO A 242 -6.86 46.13 4.80
N ARG A 243 -7.83 46.83 5.39
CA ARG A 243 -9.13 46.30 5.82
C ARG A 243 -10.07 46.13 4.64
N TYR A 244 -10.60 44.92 4.42
CA TYR A 244 -11.60 44.69 3.37
C TYR A 244 -12.89 45.48 3.65
N ILE A 245 -13.38 46.20 2.64
CA ILE A 245 -14.61 47.00 2.71
C ILE A 245 -15.74 46.33 1.91
N LYS A 246 -15.54 46.13 0.61
CA LYS A 246 -16.55 45.57 -0.31
C LYS A 246 -15.97 45.18 -1.65
N SER A 247 -16.76 44.45 -2.45
CA SER A 247 -16.52 44.27 -3.87
C SER A 247 -17.39 45.24 -4.67
N ALA A 248 -16.80 46.01 -5.58
CA ALA A 248 -17.53 46.93 -6.46
C ALA A 248 -16.75 47.22 -7.75
N SER A 249 -17.46 47.69 -8.78
CA SER A 249 -16.83 48.18 -10.00
C SER A 249 -16.18 49.55 -9.74
N VAL A 250 -14.90 49.67 -10.06
CA VAL A 250 -14.08 50.86 -9.82
C VAL A 250 -13.62 51.43 -11.16
N ASN A 251 -13.75 52.75 -11.32
CA ASN A 251 -13.09 53.47 -12.41
C ASN A 251 -11.60 53.62 -12.07
N CYS A 252 -10.80 52.75 -12.70
CA CYS A 252 -9.39 52.60 -12.40
C CYS A 252 -8.57 53.83 -12.84
N LYS A 253 -7.32 53.94 -12.36
CA LYS A 253 -6.40 55.02 -12.77
C LYS A 253 -6.14 55.06 -14.28
N ASP A 254 -6.23 53.92 -14.97
CA ASP A 254 -6.06 53.81 -16.42
C ASP A 254 -7.35 54.07 -17.23
N GLY A 255 -8.40 54.57 -16.58
CA GLY A 255 -9.67 54.94 -17.21
C GLY A 255 -10.60 53.76 -17.54
N LYS A 256 -10.19 52.52 -17.25
CA LYS A 256 -11.04 51.33 -17.44
C LYS A 256 -11.88 51.06 -16.19
N VAL A 257 -13.11 50.61 -16.39
CA VAL A 257 -13.95 50.11 -15.30
C VAL A 257 -13.64 48.63 -15.09
N ARG A 258 -13.34 48.25 -13.84
CA ARG A 258 -13.06 46.86 -13.46
C ARG A 258 -13.76 46.50 -12.16
N ASP A 259 -14.16 45.25 -12.02
CA ASP A 259 -14.65 44.72 -10.75
C ASP A 259 -13.47 44.49 -9.80
N CYS A 260 -13.48 45.20 -8.68
CA CYS A 260 -12.38 45.22 -7.74
C CYS A 260 -12.83 44.85 -6.32
N LEU A 261 -11.91 44.24 -5.58
CA LEU A 261 -11.96 44.17 -4.14
C LEU A 261 -11.41 45.48 -3.59
N ILE A 262 -12.19 46.18 -2.76
CA ILE A 262 -11.82 47.49 -2.19
C ILE A 262 -11.44 47.30 -0.73
N PHE A 263 -10.30 47.89 -0.36
CA PHE A 263 -9.75 47.87 0.98
C PHE A 263 -9.41 49.30 1.43
N GLU A 264 -9.44 49.51 2.74
CA GLU A 264 -9.00 50.73 3.40
C GLU A 264 -7.64 50.45 4.06
N ARG A 265 -6.63 51.27 3.76
CA ARG A 265 -5.30 51.15 4.34
C ARG A 265 -5.15 52.21 5.43
N SER A 266 -4.61 51.82 6.59
CA SER A 266 -4.34 52.77 7.66
C SER A 266 -3.30 53.80 7.20
N ILE A 267 -3.58 55.09 7.42
CA ILE A 267 -2.62 56.15 7.14
C ILE A 267 -1.63 56.16 8.30
N ILE A 268 -0.39 55.73 8.05
CA ILE A 268 0.76 56.01 8.92
C ILE A 268 1.34 57.36 8.51
#